data_AF-A0A445LU70-F1
#
_entry.id   AF-A0A445LU70-F1
#
_cell.length_a   1.000
_cell.length_b   1.000
_cell.length_c   1.000
_cell.angle_alpha   90.00
_cell.angle_beta   90.00
_cell.angle_gamma   90.00
#
_symmetry.space_group_name_H-M   'P 1'
#
loop_
_entity.id
_entity.type
_entity.pdbx_description
1 polymer ?
#
loop_
_entity_poly.entity_id
_entity_poly.type
_entity_poly.pdbx_seq_one_letter_code
_entity_poly.pdbx_strand_id
1 'polypeptide(L)'
;MQPLRRKTPLFTSEMGTMKGRKNNNLSIFVVVFSIFLFGLFMYNEDVNSIAEFPFSSPKAHETQEGGEPNKHVDSVQDSVVVQRESEKKDVEDTATVKVSSKRSTSRAQLEKSGAEDEDSDERVDLKTVVEKEKKIEMPRAEEEEEVEEEEEEKEEEEEEEEEKVELPPEDCDLFTGEWVLDNVTHPLYKEDKCEFLTSQVTCMKNGRPDSLYQNWKWKPRDCSLPKFKPKLLFQKIRGKRLMFVGDSLNRNQWESMVCMVNSAVPSHNKTWYKTGSLAIFKIQEPEHVTTVEFYWAPFLVESNSDDPNMHSILNRIIMPESIEKHGVNWKDVDYLIFNTYIWWMNTFSMKVLRGSFDEGSTEYDEVPRPIAYGRVINTWSKWIDDNIDPNRTKVFFSSTSPLHIKSENWNNPDGIKCAKEITPVLNMSTPLDVGTDRRLFTIANNVTQSMKVPVYFINITSLSELRKDAHTSVYTIRQGKMLTPEQQADPTTYADCIHWCLPGLPDTWNEFLYTRIISQS
;
A
#
# COMPACT_ATOMS: atom_id res chain seq x y z
N MET A 1 -64.02 24.72 66.68
CA MET A 1 -63.53 26.02 66.16
C MET A 1 -63.49 25.98 64.63
N GLN A 2 -63.26 27.14 64.01
CA GLN A 2 -63.45 27.47 62.57
C GLN A 2 -62.43 26.82 61.58
N PRO A 3 -62.60 26.96 60.24
CA PRO A 3 -62.46 25.82 59.29
C PRO A 3 -61.69 26.17 57.98
N LEU A 4 -62.02 25.47 56.87
CA LEU A 4 -61.73 25.75 55.43
C LEU A 4 -60.29 25.38 54.95
N ARG A 5 -60.03 24.69 53.82
CA ARG A 5 -60.66 24.46 52.48
C ARG A 5 -60.35 25.55 51.43
N ARG A 6 -59.53 25.21 50.41
CA ARG A 6 -59.78 25.30 48.93
C ARG A 6 -58.63 25.87 48.04
N LYS A 7 -58.13 25.02 47.13
CA LYS A 7 -57.64 25.21 45.73
C LYS A 7 -56.54 26.24 45.31
N THR A 8 -55.73 25.74 44.38
CA THR A 8 -54.85 26.34 43.32
C THR A 8 -55.41 27.59 42.59
N PRO A 9 -54.59 28.44 41.89
CA PRO A 9 -53.86 28.03 40.66
C PRO A 9 -52.57 28.78 40.21
N LEU A 10 -51.92 28.19 39.18
CA LEU A 10 -51.24 28.76 37.98
C LEU A 10 -50.17 29.88 38.05
N PHE A 11 -49.06 29.59 37.37
CA PHE A 11 -48.17 30.45 36.55
C PHE A 11 -48.29 31.99 36.65
N THR A 12 -47.17 32.64 36.95
CA THR A 12 -46.84 33.99 36.49
C THR A 12 -45.42 34.03 35.90
N SER A 13 -45.30 34.63 34.72
CA SER A 13 -44.03 34.96 34.07
C SER A 13 -43.57 36.34 34.53
N GLU A 14 -42.30 36.49 34.92
CA GLU A 14 -41.65 37.81 34.98
C GLU A 14 -40.37 37.83 34.15
N MET A 15 -40.20 38.94 33.44
CA MET A 15 -39.29 39.11 32.32
C MET A 15 -38.12 40.00 32.73
N GLY A 16 -37.01 39.39 33.14
CA GLY A 16 -35.80 40.09 33.56
C GLY A 16 -34.94 40.55 32.38
N THR A 17 -35.21 41.73 31.82
CA THR A 17 -34.30 42.35 30.84
C THR A 17 -33.06 42.92 31.51
N MET A 18 -31.87 42.38 31.23
CA MET A 18 -30.60 43.11 31.40
C MET A 18 -29.83 43.19 30.08
N LYS A 19 -29.35 44.39 29.78
CA LYS A 19 -28.73 44.80 28.52
C LYS A 19 -27.22 44.89 28.74
N GLY A 20 -26.42 44.02 28.13
CA GLY A 20 -24.98 43.95 28.40
C GLY A 20 -24.19 43.26 27.27
N ARG A 21 -23.78 44.03 26.26
CA ARG A 21 -23.03 43.56 25.10
C ARG A 21 -21.57 43.28 25.49
N LYS A 22 -21.09 42.03 25.36
CA LYS A 22 -19.67 41.68 25.32
C LYS A 22 -19.43 40.63 24.23
N ASN A 23 -18.35 40.78 23.49
CA ASN A 23 -17.96 39.84 22.45
C ASN A 23 -17.56 38.51 23.09
N ASN A 24 -18.32 37.44 22.83
CA ASN A 24 -17.82 36.10 23.03
C ASN A 24 -16.89 35.76 21.87
N ASN A 25 -15.63 36.21 21.98
CA ASN A 25 -14.55 35.55 21.28
C ASN A 25 -14.55 34.11 21.82
N LEU A 26 -14.94 33.14 20.99
CA LEU A 26 -14.82 31.73 21.36
C LEU A 26 -13.36 31.51 21.74
N SER A 27 -13.10 30.99 22.95
CA SER A 27 -11.72 30.80 23.40
C SER A 27 -10.96 30.02 22.36
N ILE A 28 -9.76 30.46 21.99
CA ILE A 28 -8.90 29.76 21.01
C ILE A 28 -8.74 28.30 21.44
N PHE A 29 -8.68 28.03 22.74
CA PHE A 29 -8.70 26.67 23.28
C PHE A 29 -9.94 25.88 22.90
N VAL A 30 -11.15 26.47 22.96
CA VAL A 30 -12.39 25.79 22.53
C VAL A 30 -12.41 25.58 21.03
N VAL A 31 -11.98 26.56 20.22
CA VAL A 31 -11.87 26.39 18.75
C VAL A 31 -10.88 25.27 18.40
N VAL A 32 -9.67 25.31 18.97
CA VAL A 32 -8.62 24.31 18.74
C VAL A 32 -9.04 22.93 19.26
N PHE A 33 -9.67 22.84 20.43
CA PHE A 33 -10.17 21.59 20.98
C PHE A 33 -11.34 21.03 20.17
N SER A 34 -12.23 21.86 19.63
CA SER A 34 -13.29 21.43 18.70
C SER A 34 -12.72 20.97 17.36
N ILE A 35 -11.71 21.65 16.81
CA ILE A 35 -10.99 21.21 15.60
C ILE A 35 -10.22 19.91 15.87
N PHE A 36 -9.62 19.75 17.06
CA PHE A 36 -8.89 18.55 17.44
C PHE A 36 -9.82 17.36 17.67
N LEU A 37 -10.98 17.56 18.32
CA LEU A 37 -12.02 16.53 18.43
C LEU A 37 -12.63 16.19 17.08
N PHE A 38 -12.91 17.17 16.23
CA PHE A 38 -13.43 16.93 14.88
C PHE A 38 -12.39 16.21 14.00
N GLY A 39 -11.11 16.56 14.13
CA GLY A 39 -9.99 15.86 13.51
C GLY A 39 -9.88 14.41 14.00
N LEU A 40 -9.91 14.17 15.31
CA LEU A 40 -9.92 12.83 15.90
C LEU A 40 -11.13 12.00 15.47
N PHE A 41 -12.30 12.62 15.30
CA PHE A 41 -13.52 11.96 14.84
C PHE A 41 -13.39 11.56 13.36
N MET A 42 -13.06 12.52 12.49
CA MET A 42 -12.81 12.31 11.06
C MET A 42 -11.71 11.26 10.78
N TYR A 43 -10.64 11.22 11.58
CA TYR A 43 -9.55 10.26 11.43
C TYR A 43 -9.88 8.85 11.96
N ASN A 44 -11.00 8.65 12.65
CA ASN A 44 -11.35 7.35 13.23
C ASN A 44 -12.29 6.50 12.35
N GLU A 45 -12.93 7.08 11.35
CA GLU A 45 -14.07 6.46 10.65
C GLU A 45 -13.71 5.43 9.56
N ASP A 46 -12.43 5.28 9.17
CA ASP A 46 -12.01 4.34 8.11
C ASP A 46 -12.41 2.87 8.38
N VAL A 47 -12.65 2.47 9.65
CA VAL A 47 -13.16 1.12 9.99
C VAL A 47 -14.69 1.10 10.15
N ASN A 48 -15.30 2.15 10.70
CA ASN A 48 -16.76 2.22 10.88
C ASN A 48 -17.49 2.30 9.53
N SER A 49 -16.95 3.08 8.59
CA SER A 49 -17.45 3.17 7.20
C SER A 49 -17.47 1.82 6.49
N ILE A 50 -16.61 0.87 6.84
CA ILE A 50 -16.58 -0.47 6.21
C ILE A 50 -17.45 -1.46 7.01
N ALA A 51 -17.61 -1.26 8.32
CA ALA A 51 -18.39 -2.13 9.19
C ALA A 51 -19.92 -1.88 9.13
N GLU A 52 -20.36 -0.64 8.87
CA GLU A 52 -21.80 -0.28 8.98
C GLU A 52 -22.68 -0.61 7.76
N PHE A 53 -22.11 -1.09 6.64
CA PHE A 53 -22.92 -1.38 5.44
C PHE A 53 -23.46 -2.83 5.37
N PRO A 54 -24.80 -3.01 5.32
CA PRO A 54 -25.40 -4.28 4.94
C PRO A 54 -25.38 -4.40 3.41
N PHE A 55 -24.53 -5.29 2.88
CA PHE A 55 -24.57 -5.71 1.49
C PHE A 55 -25.83 -6.55 1.21
N SER A 56 -26.97 -5.89 0.98
CA SER A 56 -28.21 -6.52 0.56
C SER A 56 -28.22 -6.74 -0.95
N SER A 57 -28.19 -8.00 -1.37
CA SER A 57 -28.32 -8.37 -2.79
C SER A 57 -29.74 -8.06 -3.30
N PRO A 58 -29.90 -7.47 -4.50
CA PRO A 58 -31.23 -7.30 -5.11
C PRO A 58 -31.86 -8.67 -5.39
N LYS A 59 -33.12 -8.86 -4.98
CA LYS A 59 -33.87 -10.08 -5.33
C LYS A 59 -33.99 -10.21 -6.85
N ALA A 60 -33.83 -11.44 -7.34
CA ALA A 60 -34.09 -11.77 -8.73
C ALA A 60 -35.52 -11.38 -9.12
N HIS A 61 -35.67 -10.64 -10.21
CA HIS A 61 -36.95 -10.46 -10.90
C HIS A 61 -37.08 -11.52 -11.99
N GLU A 62 -38.21 -12.23 -11.98
CA GLU A 62 -38.51 -13.30 -12.92
C GLU A 62 -38.62 -12.79 -14.36
N THR A 63 -38.16 -13.60 -15.30
CA THR A 63 -38.22 -13.34 -16.73
C THR A 63 -39.62 -13.64 -17.28
N GLN A 64 -40.17 -12.76 -18.11
CA GLN A 64 -41.18 -13.12 -19.11
C GLN A 64 -40.75 -12.62 -20.49
N GLU A 65 -40.91 -13.49 -21.49
CA GLU A 65 -40.47 -13.30 -22.87
C GLU A 65 -41.45 -12.42 -23.68
N GLY A 66 -40.97 -11.78 -24.76
CA GLY A 66 -41.87 -11.30 -25.81
C GLY A 66 -41.33 -10.26 -26.81
N GLY A 67 -40.88 -10.73 -27.99
CA GLY A 67 -41.17 -10.05 -29.27
C GLY A 67 -40.24 -8.94 -29.81
N GLU A 68 -39.46 -9.27 -30.84
CA GLU A 68 -38.83 -8.39 -31.84
C GLU A 68 -39.86 -7.76 -32.85
N PRO A 69 -39.47 -6.99 -33.90
CA PRO A 69 -38.59 -5.79 -33.95
C PRO A 69 -39.13 -4.66 -34.91
N ASN A 70 -38.51 -3.46 -34.96
CA ASN A 70 -38.08 -2.75 -36.21
C ASN A 70 -37.62 -1.27 -36.09
N LYS A 71 -36.57 -0.95 -36.87
CA LYS A 71 -36.28 0.24 -37.73
C LYS A 71 -35.93 1.65 -37.18
N HIS A 72 -34.71 2.09 -37.57
CA HIS A 72 -34.30 3.33 -38.30
C HIS A 72 -34.90 4.71 -37.90
N VAL A 73 -34.14 5.81 -37.78
CA VAL A 73 -33.40 6.53 -38.85
C VAL A 73 -32.35 7.52 -38.26
N ASP A 74 -31.19 7.62 -38.92
CA ASP A 74 -30.25 8.75 -39.17
C ASP A 74 -30.46 10.10 -38.42
N SER A 75 -29.45 10.63 -37.72
CA SER A 75 -28.33 11.49 -38.18
C SER A 75 -28.64 12.99 -38.34
N VAL A 76 -27.69 13.86 -37.98
CA VAL A 76 -27.26 15.07 -38.73
C VAL A 76 -26.12 15.77 -37.95
N GLN A 77 -25.03 16.09 -38.64
CA GLN A 77 -24.01 17.04 -38.17
C GLN A 77 -24.47 18.46 -38.47
N ASP A 78 -24.02 19.46 -37.72
CA ASP A 78 -23.52 20.64 -38.43
C ASP A 78 -22.42 21.39 -37.69
N SER A 79 -21.55 22.03 -38.47
CA SER A 79 -20.34 22.72 -38.03
C SER A 79 -20.33 24.15 -38.54
N VAL A 80 -19.95 25.12 -37.71
CA VAL A 80 -19.60 26.47 -38.20
C VAL A 80 -18.30 26.96 -37.57
N VAL A 81 -17.30 27.14 -38.43
CA VAL A 81 -16.08 27.92 -38.18
C VAL A 81 -16.32 29.34 -38.68
N VAL A 82 -15.89 30.35 -37.92
CA VAL A 82 -15.61 31.69 -38.47
C VAL A 82 -14.27 32.18 -37.93
N GLN A 83 -13.29 32.32 -38.83
CA GLN A 83 -12.04 33.05 -38.57
C GLN A 83 -12.26 34.56 -38.72
N ARG A 84 -11.36 35.36 -38.13
CA ARG A 84 -10.91 36.60 -38.79
C ARG A 84 -9.47 36.96 -38.41
N GLU A 85 -8.69 37.20 -39.45
CA GLU A 85 -7.41 37.93 -39.47
C GLU A 85 -7.66 39.44 -39.16
N SER A 86 -6.72 40.37 -39.02
CA SER A 86 -5.26 40.43 -39.28
C SER A 86 -4.54 41.08 -38.06
N GLU A 87 -3.26 41.50 -38.03
CA GLU A 87 -2.24 41.80 -39.05
C GLU A 87 -0.80 41.76 -38.46
N LYS A 88 0.21 42.08 -39.26
CA LYS A 88 1.60 42.35 -38.82
C LYS A 88 1.89 43.84 -38.67
N LYS A 89 2.87 44.19 -37.84
CA LYS A 89 3.84 45.25 -38.16
C LYS A 89 5.13 45.15 -37.34
N ASP A 90 6.25 44.98 -38.02
CA ASP A 90 7.59 45.17 -37.49
C ASP A 90 7.93 46.66 -37.46
N VAL A 91 8.52 47.16 -36.36
CA VAL A 91 9.54 48.23 -36.37
C VAL A 91 10.54 47.93 -35.26
N GLU A 92 11.81 47.89 -35.65
CA GLU A 92 12.98 47.79 -34.79
C GLU A 92 13.41 49.20 -34.34
N ASP A 93 13.66 49.42 -33.05
CA ASP A 93 14.64 50.46 -32.66
C ASP A 93 15.30 50.17 -31.30
N THR A 94 16.53 50.64 -31.16
CA THR A 94 17.47 50.25 -30.11
C THR A 94 17.51 51.23 -28.94
N ALA A 95 17.57 50.70 -27.71
CA ALA A 95 17.97 51.47 -26.52
C ALA A 95 18.78 50.60 -25.56
N THR A 96 20.09 50.87 -25.46
CA THR A 96 20.98 50.29 -24.46
C THR A 96 21.03 51.17 -23.20
N VAL A 97 21.25 50.57 -22.01
CA VAL A 97 22.34 50.90 -21.05
C VAL A 97 22.07 50.40 -19.62
N LYS A 98 22.98 49.52 -19.15
CA LYS A 98 23.49 49.28 -17.76
C LYS A 98 22.53 49.18 -16.56
N VAL A 99 22.68 48.06 -15.84
CA VAL A 99 22.75 48.04 -14.36
C VAL A 99 24.11 47.48 -13.93
N SER A 100 24.63 47.95 -12.79
CA SER A 100 26.05 47.89 -12.44
C SER A 100 26.47 46.65 -11.65
N SER A 101 27.69 46.17 -11.92
CA SER A 101 28.49 45.40 -10.97
C SER A 101 28.73 46.18 -9.67
N LYS A 102 28.79 45.48 -8.53
CA LYS A 102 29.70 45.84 -7.43
C LYS A 102 30.03 44.63 -6.55
N ARG A 103 31.33 44.33 -6.49
CA ARG A 103 32.00 43.38 -5.59
C ARG A 103 32.63 44.21 -4.46
N SER A 104 32.50 43.81 -3.19
CA SER A 104 33.24 44.46 -2.09
C SER A 104 33.56 43.52 -0.94
N THR A 105 34.84 43.56 -0.56
CA THR A 105 35.51 42.83 0.53
C THR A 105 35.77 43.73 1.74
N SER A 106 35.63 43.21 2.97
CA SER A 106 36.34 43.58 4.23
C SER A 106 35.63 42.85 5.39
N ARG A 107 36.22 42.24 6.43
CA ARG A 107 37.48 42.30 7.22
C ARG A 107 37.44 43.22 8.46
N ALA A 108 37.45 42.56 9.63
CA ALA A 108 37.73 43.07 11.00
C ALA A 108 36.69 44.08 11.55
N GLN A 109 36.58 44.35 12.87
CA GLN A 109 37.49 44.15 14.01
C GLN A 109 36.70 44.30 15.34
N LEU A 110 37.10 43.68 16.46
CA LEU A 110 36.69 44.17 17.79
C LEU A 110 37.62 43.79 18.96
N GLU A 111 37.85 44.80 19.81
CA GLU A 111 38.65 44.89 21.05
C GLU A 111 37.92 45.93 21.94
N LYS A 112 38.07 46.10 23.27
CA LYS A 112 38.87 45.57 24.40
C LYS A 112 38.11 46.02 25.69
N SER A 113 38.43 45.80 26.97
CA SER A 113 39.42 45.04 27.76
C SER A 113 38.98 45.16 29.24
N GLY A 114 39.30 44.20 30.12
CA GLY A 114 39.09 44.35 31.56
C GLY A 114 39.83 43.30 32.41
N ALA A 115 40.69 43.77 33.30
CA ALA A 115 41.48 43.03 34.29
C ALA A 115 40.63 42.68 35.54
N GLU A 116 41.03 41.92 36.57
CA GLU A 116 42.19 41.06 36.93
C GLU A 116 41.71 40.24 38.16
N ASP A 117 42.25 39.04 38.42
CA ASP A 117 42.52 38.52 39.79
C ASP A 117 43.14 37.10 39.73
N GLU A 118 43.97 36.79 40.73
CA GLU A 118 44.79 35.57 40.87
C GLU A 118 44.08 34.50 41.74
N ASP A 119 44.39 33.21 41.57
CA ASP A 119 45.16 32.38 42.55
C ASP A 119 45.46 30.95 42.01
N SER A 120 46.40 30.29 42.70
CA SER A 120 46.99 28.94 42.64
C SER A 120 45.99 27.74 42.67
N ASP A 121 46.34 26.46 42.44
CA ASP A 121 47.56 25.72 42.87
C ASP A 121 47.83 24.36 42.14
N GLU A 122 48.91 23.67 42.54
CA GLU A 122 49.49 22.36 42.09
C GLU A 122 48.68 21.08 42.46
N ARG A 123 48.95 19.81 42.04
CA ARG A 123 49.99 19.08 41.24
C ARG A 123 49.34 17.78 40.64
N VAL A 124 49.82 17.13 39.54
CA VAL A 124 50.83 16.02 39.43
C VAL A 124 50.56 14.83 40.40
N ASP A 125 50.50 13.54 40.02
CA ASP A 125 51.50 12.76 39.23
C ASP A 125 50.99 11.45 38.60
N LEU A 126 51.82 10.82 37.75
CA LEU A 126 51.62 9.56 37.03
C LEU A 126 52.54 8.44 37.58
N LYS A 127 52.06 7.19 37.75
CA LYS A 127 52.95 6.01 37.96
C LYS A 127 52.45 4.69 37.35
N THR A 128 53.34 4.04 36.58
CA THR A 128 53.36 2.61 36.25
C THR A 128 54.22 1.84 37.29
N VAL A 129 54.41 0.51 37.29
CA VAL A 129 54.17 -0.59 36.33
C VAL A 129 53.71 -1.84 37.13
N VAL A 130 53.18 -2.90 36.48
CA VAL A 130 53.65 -4.31 36.58
C VAL A 130 52.74 -5.27 35.79
N GLU A 131 53.36 -6.31 35.23
CA GLU A 131 52.84 -7.26 34.23
C GLU A 131 51.74 -8.21 34.74
N LYS A 132 50.94 -8.71 33.79
CA LYS A 132 50.56 -10.13 33.72
C LYS A 132 50.12 -10.50 32.30
N GLU A 133 51.03 -11.11 31.54
CA GLU A 133 50.63 -11.87 30.36
C GLU A 133 49.80 -13.08 30.80
N LYS A 134 48.57 -13.18 30.29
CA LYS A 134 47.84 -14.44 30.23
C LYS A 134 47.76 -14.84 28.76
N LYS A 135 48.61 -15.79 28.37
CA LYS A 135 48.42 -16.56 27.15
C LYS A 135 47.06 -17.28 27.29
N ILE A 136 46.10 -16.94 26.43
CA ILE A 136 44.94 -17.78 26.18
C ILE A 136 45.32 -18.59 24.94
N GLU A 137 45.74 -19.83 25.14
CA GLU A 137 45.73 -20.80 24.06
C GLU A 137 44.30 -21.32 23.97
N MET A 138 43.58 -20.90 22.93
CA MET A 138 42.37 -21.60 22.51
C MET A 138 42.76 -22.98 21.98
N PRO A 139 41.96 -24.03 22.19
CA PRO A 139 42.24 -25.34 21.61
C PRO A 139 42.12 -25.23 20.10
N ARG A 140 43.19 -25.55 19.38
CA ARG A 140 43.24 -25.59 17.92
C ARG A 140 42.11 -26.41 17.26
N ALA A 141 41.53 -27.36 18.00
CA ALA A 141 40.39 -28.14 17.55
C ALA A 141 39.10 -27.31 17.40
N GLU A 142 38.89 -26.26 18.21
CA GLU A 142 37.68 -25.40 18.11
C GLU A 142 37.74 -24.51 16.86
N GLU A 143 38.92 -24.01 16.48
CA GLU A 143 39.12 -23.28 15.21
C GLU A 143 39.10 -24.21 13.98
N GLU A 144 39.47 -25.49 14.14
CA GLU A 144 39.40 -26.48 13.04
C GLU A 144 37.94 -26.96 12.85
N GLU A 145 37.14 -27.14 13.92
CA GLU A 145 35.69 -27.44 13.84
C GLU A 145 34.87 -26.27 13.28
N GLU A 146 35.10 -25.01 13.71
CA GLU A 146 34.37 -23.85 13.14
C GLU A 146 34.66 -23.65 11.63
N VAL A 147 35.86 -24.02 11.16
CA VAL A 147 36.21 -23.93 9.73
C VAL A 147 35.64 -25.11 8.93
N GLU A 148 35.59 -26.32 9.49
CA GLU A 148 34.90 -27.46 8.85
C GLU A 148 33.38 -27.21 8.75
N GLU A 149 32.72 -26.65 9.79
CA GLU A 149 31.31 -26.24 9.69
C GLU A 149 31.09 -25.11 8.65
N GLU A 150 32.01 -24.13 8.58
CA GLU A 150 31.95 -23.08 7.56
C GLU A 150 32.25 -23.58 6.14
N GLU A 151 32.99 -24.67 5.96
CA GLU A 151 33.22 -25.30 4.64
C GLU A 151 32.05 -26.22 4.26
N GLU A 152 31.46 -26.98 5.19
CA GLU A 152 30.23 -27.76 4.95
C GLU A 152 29.03 -26.84 4.62
N GLU A 153 28.81 -25.71 5.31
CA GLU A 153 27.76 -24.75 4.94
C GLU A 153 27.97 -24.16 3.53
N LYS A 154 29.23 -24.00 3.08
CA LYS A 154 29.54 -23.52 1.72
C LYS A 154 29.34 -24.61 0.67
N GLU A 155 29.73 -25.85 0.94
CA GLU A 155 29.45 -26.98 0.04
C GLU A 155 27.94 -27.25 -0.07
N GLU A 156 27.16 -27.14 1.02
CA GLU A 156 25.69 -27.21 0.97
C GLU A 156 25.08 -26.02 0.20
N GLU A 157 25.58 -24.79 0.33
CA GLU A 157 25.14 -23.65 -0.50
C GLU A 157 25.47 -23.85 -1.99
N GLU A 158 26.62 -24.45 -2.34
CA GLU A 158 27.01 -24.73 -3.73
C GLU A 158 26.20 -25.89 -4.33
N GLU A 159 25.93 -26.98 -3.58
CA GLU A 159 25.02 -28.05 -4.04
C GLU A 159 23.56 -27.55 -4.19
N GLU A 160 23.08 -26.69 -3.28
CA GLU A 160 21.78 -26.01 -3.43
C GLU A 160 21.77 -25.08 -4.66
N GLU A 161 22.89 -24.49 -5.07
CA GLU A 161 22.97 -23.67 -6.30
C GLU A 161 22.89 -24.52 -7.59
N GLU A 162 23.46 -25.73 -7.62
CA GLU A 162 23.41 -26.61 -8.80
C GLU A 162 22.03 -27.29 -9.03
N GLU A 163 21.17 -27.40 -8.00
CA GLU A 163 19.84 -28.00 -8.15
C GLU A 163 18.96 -27.18 -9.13
N LYS A 164 18.81 -27.72 -10.35
CA LYS A 164 18.07 -27.10 -11.45
C LYS A 164 16.57 -26.94 -11.11
N VAL A 165 16.15 -25.69 -10.94
CA VAL A 165 14.74 -25.33 -10.67
C VAL A 165 13.83 -25.81 -11.81
N GLU A 166 12.85 -26.66 -11.49
CA GLU A 166 11.80 -27.08 -12.42
C GLU A 166 10.82 -25.93 -12.69
N LEU A 167 10.66 -25.56 -13.95
CA LEU A 167 9.69 -24.56 -14.38
C LEU A 167 8.37 -25.22 -14.78
N PRO A 168 7.21 -24.65 -14.41
CA PRO A 168 5.92 -25.16 -14.86
C PRO A 168 5.74 -24.97 -16.38
N PRO A 169 4.93 -25.81 -17.05
CA PRO A 169 4.51 -25.59 -18.44
C PRO A 169 3.88 -24.21 -18.64
N GLU A 170 4.08 -23.60 -19.81
CA GLU A 170 3.58 -22.25 -20.11
C GLU A 170 2.05 -22.15 -20.00
N ASP A 171 1.36 -23.23 -20.35
CA ASP A 171 -0.10 -23.41 -20.34
C ASP A 171 -0.66 -23.84 -18.97
N CYS A 172 0.18 -24.06 -17.95
CA CYS A 172 -0.31 -24.34 -16.61
C CYS A 172 -1.03 -23.12 -16.00
N ASP A 173 -2.26 -23.34 -15.55
CA ASP A 173 -2.97 -22.38 -14.70
C ASP A 173 -2.42 -22.43 -13.26
N LEU A 174 -1.53 -21.49 -12.96
CA LEU A 174 -0.92 -21.33 -11.63
C LEU A 174 -1.96 -20.98 -10.54
N PHE A 175 -3.16 -20.52 -10.93
CA PHE A 175 -4.14 -19.89 -10.03
C PHE A 175 -5.31 -20.80 -9.64
N THR A 176 -5.43 -21.98 -10.27
CA THR A 176 -6.37 -23.03 -9.88
C THR A 176 -5.64 -24.16 -9.17
N GLY A 177 -6.06 -24.49 -7.95
CA GLY A 177 -5.28 -25.37 -7.07
C GLY A 177 -5.86 -25.42 -5.65
N GLU A 178 -5.01 -25.76 -4.69
CA GLU A 178 -5.35 -25.89 -3.27
C GLU A 178 -4.25 -25.34 -2.35
N TRP A 179 -4.61 -24.95 -1.13
CA TRP A 179 -3.64 -24.63 -0.08
C TRP A 179 -3.23 -25.90 0.64
N VAL A 180 -1.92 -26.14 0.71
CA VAL A 180 -1.32 -27.29 1.39
C VAL A 180 -0.48 -26.77 2.56
N LEU A 181 -0.56 -27.47 3.69
CA LEU A 181 0.30 -27.19 4.85
C LEU A 181 1.70 -27.76 4.57
N ASP A 182 2.70 -26.90 4.55
CA ASP A 182 4.10 -27.22 4.30
C ASP A 182 4.98 -26.39 5.26
N ASN A 183 5.26 -26.95 6.43
CA ASN A 183 6.15 -26.34 7.42
C ASN A 183 7.64 -26.60 7.15
N VAL A 184 7.97 -27.25 6.03
CA VAL A 184 9.37 -27.52 5.62
C VAL A 184 9.85 -26.39 4.72
N THR A 185 9.05 -25.96 3.74
CA THR A 185 9.42 -24.89 2.79
C THR A 185 8.82 -23.53 3.09
N HIS A 186 7.80 -23.43 3.95
CA HIS A 186 7.14 -22.16 4.27
C HIS A 186 7.17 -21.84 5.78
N PRO A 187 7.34 -20.56 6.17
CA PRO A 187 7.44 -19.38 5.30
C PRO A 187 8.81 -19.24 4.60
N LEU A 188 8.83 -18.53 3.47
CA LEU A 188 10.04 -18.30 2.65
C LEU A 188 11.11 -17.44 3.34
N TYR A 189 10.74 -16.73 4.40
CA TYR A 189 11.64 -15.99 5.29
C TYR A 189 10.96 -15.84 6.67
N LYS A 190 11.73 -15.45 7.70
CA LYS A 190 11.18 -15.17 9.04
C LYS A 190 11.00 -13.66 9.26
N GLU A 191 9.96 -13.27 9.99
CA GLU A 191 9.62 -11.85 10.27
C GLU A 191 10.79 -11.07 10.88
N ASP A 192 11.56 -11.70 11.78
CA ASP A 192 12.73 -11.11 12.45
C ASP A 192 13.98 -10.98 11.56
N LYS A 193 14.02 -11.70 10.43
CA LYS A 193 15.13 -11.66 9.45
C LYS A 193 14.95 -10.60 8.36
N CYS A 194 13.81 -9.91 8.31
CA CYS A 194 13.57 -8.82 7.36
C CYS A 194 13.35 -7.48 8.07
N GLU A 195 14.43 -6.69 8.21
CA GLU A 195 14.40 -5.37 8.87
C GLU A 195 13.54 -4.30 8.16
N PHE A 196 13.16 -4.55 6.90
CA PHE A 196 12.39 -3.63 6.06
C PHE A 196 10.87 -3.72 6.27
N LEU A 197 10.37 -4.72 7.01
CA LEU A 197 8.95 -4.86 7.33
C LEU A 197 8.46 -3.71 8.20
N THR A 198 7.37 -3.06 7.79
CA THR A 198 6.73 -2.02 8.59
C THR A 198 5.92 -2.62 9.75
N SER A 199 5.73 -1.84 10.82
CA SER A 199 4.86 -2.22 11.94
C SER A 199 3.40 -2.50 11.55
N GLN A 200 2.98 -2.22 10.32
CA GLN A 200 1.66 -2.61 9.84
C GLN A 200 1.53 -4.14 9.67
N VAL A 201 2.61 -4.84 9.31
CA VAL A 201 2.59 -6.23 8.82
C VAL A 201 3.36 -7.23 9.70
N THR A 202 4.17 -6.75 10.65
CA THR A 202 4.95 -7.57 11.61
C THR A 202 4.08 -8.18 12.71
N CYS A 203 3.17 -9.08 12.36
CA CYS A 203 2.15 -9.60 13.26
C CYS A 203 2.71 -10.29 14.51
N MET A 204 3.79 -11.06 14.40
CA MET A 204 4.36 -11.78 15.55
C MET A 204 4.96 -10.80 16.56
N LYS A 205 5.75 -9.82 16.09
CA LYS A 205 6.29 -8.70 16.89
C LYS A 205 5.18 -7.84 17.50
N ASN A 206 4.03 -7.77 16.83
CA ASN A 206 2.85 -7.04 17.27
C ASN A 206 1.96 -7.82 18.27
N GLY A 207 2.36 -9.03 18.65
CA GLY A 207 1.72 -9.85 19.70
C GLY A 207 0.86 -11.01 19.20
N ARG A 208 0.90 -11.36 17.91
CA ARG A 208 0.16 -12.52 17.38
C ARG A 208 0.69 -13.82 17.99
N PRO A 209 -0.16 -14.66 18.64
CA PRO A 209 0.30 -15.85 19.35
C PRO A 209 0.42 -17.09 18.46
N ASP A 210 -0.28 -17.12 17.32
CA ASP A 210 -0.29 -18.23 16.37
C ASP A 210 0.55 -17.91 15.13
N SER A 211 1.32 -18.88 14.64
CA SER A 211 2.17 -18.75 13.45
C SER A 211 1.80 -19.71 12.30
N LEU A 212 0.83 -20.61 12.49
CA LEU A 212 0.48 -21.65 11.51
C LEU A 212 0.06 -21.07 10.14
N TYR A 213 -0.47 -19.85 10.12
CA TYR A 213 -0.80 -19.11 8.89
C TYR A 213 0.42 -18.91 7.97
N GLN A 214 1.64 -18.94 8.51
CA GLN A 214 2.90 -18.77 7.76
C GLN A 214 3.31 -20.03 6.99
N ASN A 215 2.80 -21.21 7.37
CA ASN A 215 3.22 -22.51 6.84
C ASN A 215 2.32 -23.04 5.70
N TRP A 216 1.52 -22.18 5.08
CA TRP A 216 0.63 -22.56 3.98
C TRP A 216 1.25 -22.20 2.63
N LYS A 217 1.39 -23.20 1.78
CA LYS A 217 1.90 -23.11 0.42
C LYS A 217 0.76 -23.32 -0.58
N TRP A 218 0.74 -22.54 -1.65
CA TRP A 218 -0.21 -22.78 -2.74
C TRP A 218 0.32 -23.84 -3.69
N LYS A 219 -0.53 -24.82 -4.01
CA LYS A 219 -0.24 -25.88 -4.95
C LYS A 219 -1.21 -25.78 -6.15
N PRO A 220 -0.74 -25.36 -7.34
CA PRO A 220 -1.53 -25.43 -8.56
C PRO A 220 -1.98 -26.89 -8.82
N ARG A 221 -3.13 -27.05 -9.49
CA ARG A 221 -3.74 -28.36 -9.70
C ARG A 221 -2.91 -29.25 -10.63
N ASP A 222 -2.40 -28.65 -11.71
CA ASP A 222 -1.84 -29.38 -12.86
C ASP A 222 -0.32 -29.24 -13.00
N CYS A 223 0.33 -28.47 -12.12
CA CYS A 223 1.78 -28.31 -12.03
C CYS A 223 2.21 -27.87 -10.61
N SER A 224 3.52 -27.75 -10.37
CA SER A 224 4.07 -27.18 -9.13
C SER A 224 4.60 -25.76 -9.37
N LEU A 225 4.58 -24.91 -8.34
CA LEU A 225 5.38 -23.68 -8.35
C LEU A 225 6.88 -24.04 -8.22
N PRO A 226 7.78 -23.33 -8.94
CA PRO A 226 9.22 -23.54 -8.84
C PRO A 226 9.73 -23.25 -7.42
N LYS A 227 10.68 -24.04 -6.92
CA LYS A 227 11.38 -23.77 -5.64
C LYS A 227 11.91 -22.33 -5.66
N PHE A 228 11.51 -21.54 -4.66
CA PHE A 228 11.95 -20.14 -4.58
C PHE A 228 13.44 -20.07 -4.21
N LYS A 229 14.25 -19.50 -5.11
CA LYS A 229 15.68 -19.24 -4.90
C LYS A 229 15.92 -17.73 -4.98
N PRO A 230 16.25 -17.04 -3.86
CA PRO A 230 16.47 -15.59 -3.85
C PRO A 230 17.53 -15.13 -4.86
N LYS A 231 18.66 -15.86 -4.94
CA LYS A 231 19.76 -15.59 -5.88
C LYS A 231 19.27 -15.62 -7.34
N LEU A 232 18.41 -16.57 -7.72
CA LEU A 232 17.83 -16.70 -9.08
C LEU A 232 16.91 -15.52 -9.44
N LEU A 233 16.06 -15.08 -8.50
CA LEU A 233 15.23 -13.88 -8.70
C LEU A 233 16.11 -12.65 -8.89
N PHE A 234 17.10 -12.46 -8.01
CA PHE A 234 18.01 -11.32 -8.07
C PHE A 234 18.78 -11.27 -9.41
N GLN A 235 19.28 -12.40 -9.91
CA GLN A 235 19.91 -12.50 -11.23
C GLN A 235 19.00 -11.99 -12.36
N LYS A 236 17.69 -12.32 -12.35
CA LYS A 236 16.74 -11.89 -13.38
C LYS A 236 16.39 -10.39 -13.30
N ILE A 237 16.43 -9.79 -12.10
CA ILE A 237 16.19 -8.36 -11.88
C ILE A 237 17.47 -7.50 -11.77
N ARG A 238 18.66 -8.10 -11.94
CA ARG A 238 19.94 -7.40 -11.77
C ARG A 238 20.08 -6.25 -12.76
N GLY A 239 20.39 -5.05 -12.25
CA GLY A 239 20.50 -3.83 -13.05
C GLY A 239 19.17 -3.27 -13.57
N LYS A 240 18.03 -3.75 -13.04
CA LYS A 240 16.67 -3.40 -13.49
C LYS A 240 15.84 -2.77 -12.39
N ARG A 241 14.73 -2.15 -12.79
CA ARG A 241 13.69 -1.60 -11.92
C ARG A 241 12.46 -2.49 -11.93
N LEU A 242 12.05 -2.96 -10.74
CA LEU A 242 10.77 -3.64 -10.51
C LEU A 242 9.89 -2.72 -9.66
N MET A 243 8.72 -2.31 -10.16
CA MET A 243 7.84 -1.35 -9.47
C MET A 243 6.43 -1.90 -9.30
N PHE A 244 5.96 -1.89 -8.05
CA PHE A 244 4.55 -2.05 -7.71
C PHE A 244 3.85 -0.70 -7.75
N VAL A 245 2.68 -0.61 -8.39
CA VAL A 245 1.90 0.63 -8.56
C VAL A 245 0.48 0.38 -8.12
N GLY A 246 -0.03 1.12 -7.14
CA GLY A 246 -1.42 0.95 -6.72
C GLY A 246 -1.73 1.36 -5.28
N ASP A 247 -2.61 0.58 -4.65
CA ASP A 247 -3.13 0.80 -3.31
C ASP A 247 -2.27 0.13 -2.20
N SER A 248 -2.75 0.16 -0.95
CA SER A 248 -2.02 -0.37 0.20
C SER A 248 -1.82 -1.89 0.16
N LEU A 249 -2.58 -2.65 -0.64
CA LEU A 249 -2.35 -4.08 -0.81
C LEU A 249 -1.17 -4.34 -1.76
N ASN A 250 -0.95 -3.47 -2.75
CA ASN A 250 0.27 -3.54 -3.56
C ASN A 250 1.50 -3.12 -2.77
N ARG A 251 1.36 -2.20 -1.81
CA ARG A 251 2.43 -1.93 -0.81
C ARG A 251 2.71 -3.16 0.05
N ASN A 252 1.67 -3.86 0.50
CA ASN A 252 1.80 -5.10 1.26
C ASN A 252 2.53 -6.19 0.44
N GLN A 253 2.28 -6.26 -0.88
CA GLN A 253 2.98 -7.16 -1.79
C GLN A 253 4.44 -6.72 -2.05
N TRP A 254 4.70 -5.41 -2.14
CA TRP A 254 6.04 -4.85 -2.25
C TRP A 254 6.90 -5.13 -1.01
N GLU A 255 6.38 -4.97 0.22
CA GLU A 255 7.12 -5.28 1.45
C GLU A 255 7.54 -6.76 1.49
N SER A 256 6.67 -7.67 1.03
CA SER A 256 7.00 -9.09 0.85
C SER A 256 8.11 -9.31 -0.18
N MET A 257 8.01 -8.69 -1.37
CA MET A 257 9.02 -8.81 -2.42
C MET A 257 10.39 -8.28 -1.98
N VAL A 258 10.42 -7.19 -1.21
CA VAL A 258 11.64 -6.68 -0.58
C VAL A 258 12.25 -7.73 0.32
N CYS A 259 11.49 -8.40 1.18
CA CYS A 259 12.00 -9.47 2.05
C CYS A 259 12.48 -10.71 1.29
N MET A 260 11.76 -11.11 0.24
CA MET A 260 12.13 -12.22 -0.62
C MET A 260 13.44 -11.97 -1.39
N VAL A 261 13.69 -10.73 -1.84
CA VAL A 261 14.95 -10.34 -2.48
C VAL A 261 16.06 -10.04 -1.45
N ASN A 262 15.71 -9.60 -0.24
CA ASN A 262 16.66 -9.21 0.80
C ASN A 262 17.64 -10.33 1.19
N SER A 263 17.21 -11.59 1.19
CA SER A 263 18.08 -12.74 1.49
C SER A 263 19.13 -13.01 0.41
N ALA A 264 18.98 -12.49 -0.82
CA ALA A 264 19.90 -12.75 -1.93
C ALA A 264 21.18 -11.89 -1.94
N VAL A 265 21.29 -10.88 -1.06
CA VAL A 265 22.29 -9.79 -1.18
C VAL A 265 22.91 -9.47 0.19
N PRO A 266 24.20 -9.09 0.29
CA PRO A 266 24.79 -8.59 1.53
C PRO A 266 24.16 -7.29 2.03
N SER A 267 24.00 -7.12 3.35
CA SER A 267 23.28 -5.96 3.92
C SER A 267 23.94 -4.60 3.63
N HIS A 268 25.26 -4.54 3.48
CA HIS A 268 25.98 -3.29 3.22
C HIS A 268 25.70 -2.68 1.82
N ASN A 269 25.15 -3.46 0.89
CA ASN A 269 24.78 -3.00 -0.46
C ASN A 269 23.33 -2.51 -0.57
N LYS A 270 22.56 -2.57 0.52
CA LYS A 270 21.12 -2.26 0.54
C LYS A 270 20.85 -0.91 1.17
N THR A 271 19.90 -0.18 0.61
CA THR A 271 19.32 1.02 1.21
C THR A 271 17.82 1.06 0.94
N TRP A 272 17.06 1.65 1.85
CA TRP A 272 15.65 1.96 1.63
C TRP A 272 15.36 3.42 1.95
N TYR A 273 14.56 4.07 1.10
CA TYR A 273 14.09 5.43 1.33
C TYR A 273 12.74 5.69 0.63
N LYS A 274 12.03 6.72 1.11
CA LYS A 274 10.77 7.22 0.53
C LYS A 274 10.97 8.65 0.04
N THR A 275 10.43 8.98 -1.12
CA THR A 275 10.46 10.33 -1.72
C THR A 275 9.10 10.60 -2.37
N GLY A 276 8.27 11.42 -1.71
CA GLY A 276 6.89 11.65 -2.13
C GLY A 276 6.08 10.34 -2.17
N SER A 277 5.45 10.08 -3.31
CA SER A 277 4.65 8.88 -3.61
C SER A 277 5.47 7.62 -3.88
N LEU A 278 6.80 7.72 -4.00
CA LEU A 278 7.68 6.61 -4.38
C LEU A 278 8.50 6.12 -3.16
N ALA A 279 8.41 4.82 -2.85
CA ALA A 279 9.32 4.12 -1.95
C ALA A 279 10.28 3.25 -2.76
N ILE A 280 11.57 3.25 -2.42
CA ILE A 280 12.62 2.57 -3.17
C ILE A 280 13.44 1.72 -2.20
N PHE A 281 13.40 0.41 -2.37
CA PHE A 281 14.45 -0.48 -1.89
C PHE A 281 15.51 -0.60 -2.99
N LYS A 282 16.71 -0.09 -2.73
CA LYS A 282 17.81 0.01 -3.69
C LYS A 282 18.95 -0.92 -3.27
N ILE A 283 19.37 -1.76 -4.20
CA ILE A 283 20.59 -2.55 -4.14
C ILE A 283 21.64 -1.89 -5.04
N GLN A 284 22.79 -1.54 -4.46
CA GLN A 284 23.92 -0.94 -5.16
C GLN A 284 25.01 -2.00 -5.35
N GLU A 285 25.33 -2.29 -6.61
CA GLU A 285 26.51 -3.07 -7.00
C GLU A 285 27.52 -2.14 -7.71
N PRO A 286 28.78 -2.56 -7.94
CA PRO A 286 29.78 -1.70 -8.58
C PRO A 286 29.41 -1.26 -10.00
N GLU A 287 28.78 -2.14 -10.78
CA GLU A 287 28.44 -1.90 -12.20
C GLU A 287 26.95 -1.65 -12.44
N HIS A 288 26.10 -1.97 -11.46
CA HIS A 288 24.64 -2.03 -11.63
C HIS A 288 23.90 -1.44 -10.42
N VAL A 289 22.70 -0.92 -10.69
CA VAL A 289 21.73 -0.53 -9.66
C VAL A 289 20.46 -1.32 -9.90
N THR A 290 20.02 -2.05 -8.89
CA THR A 290 18.76 -2.81 -8.91
C THR A 290 17.79 -2.17 -7.92
N THR A 291 16.51 -2.03 -8.29
CA THR A 291 15.50 -1.46 -7.40
C THR A 291 14.22 -2.29 -7.34
N VAL A 292 13.65 -2.35 -6.13
CA VAL A 292 12.30 -2.85 -5.85
C VAL A 292 11.51 -1.67 -5.28
N GLU A 293 10.62 -1.14 -6.11
CA GLU A 293 9.96 0.16 -5.95
C GLU A 293 8.46 -0.02 -5.64
N PHE A 294 7.88 0.91 -4.87
CA PHE A 294 6.43 1.04 -4.71
C PHE A 294 6.00 2.48 -4.98
N TYR A 295 5.09 2.68 -5.93
CA TYR A 295 4.49 3.95 -6.27
C TYR A 295 3.02 4.00 -5.83
N TRP A 296 2.71 4.96 -4.96
CA TRP A 296 1.35 5.22 -4.47
C TRP A 296 0.50 5.86 -5.57
N ALA A 297 -0.38 5.07 -6.17
CA ALA A 297 -1.41 5.50 -7.11
C ALA A 297 -2.67 4.64 -6.88
N PRO A 298 -3.38 4.85 -5.76
CA PRO A 298 -4.36 3.90 -5.23
C PRO A 298 -5.59 3.70 -6.12
N PHE A 299 -5.90 4.66 -6.99
CA PHE A 299 -6.90 4.55 -8.05
C PHE A 299 -6.31 4.44 -9.46
N LEU A 300 -4.97 4.32 -9.59
CA LEU A 300 -4.14 4.45 -10.80
C LEU A 300 -4.20 5.83 -11.47
N VAL A 301 -5.41 6.32 -11.75
CA VAL A 301 -5.67 7.69 -12.19
C VAL A 301 -5.48 8.70 -11.07
N GLU A 302 -5.42 9.98 -11.46
CA GLU A 302 -5.35 11.13 -10.55
C GLU A 302 -6.56 11.19 -9.61
N SER A 303 -6.29 11.42 -8.33
CA SER A 303 -7.26 11.45 -7.25
C SER A 303 -6.86 12.45 -6.15
N ASN A 304 -7.83 12.87 -5.35
CA ASN A 304 -7.55 13.67 -4.16
C ASN A 304 -6.92 12.86 -3.00
N SER A 305 -6.49 11.62 -3.24
CA SER A 305 -5.92 10.69 -2.26
C SER A 305 -4.50 10.22 -2.63
N ASP A 306 -3.85 10.90 -3.58
CA ASP A 306 -2.52 10.53 -4.12
C ASP A 306 -1.32 10.98 -3.26
N ASP A 307 -1.55 11.70 -2.15
CA ASP A 307 -0.54 11.94 -1.12
C ASP A 307 -0.49 10.75 -0.14
N PRO A 308 0.60 9.96 -0.11
CA PRO A 308 0.73 8.79 0.77
C PRO A 308 0.86 9.15 2.27
N ASN A 309 0.73 10.42 2.65
CA ASN A 309 0.69 10.89 4.03
C ASN A 309 -0.63 11.61 4.36
N MET A 310 -1.43 12.01 3.36
CA MET A 310 -2.73 12.69 3.52
C MET A 310 -3.84 12.03 2.68
N HIS A 311 -3.95 10.70 2.77
CA HIS A 311 -4.88 9.90 1.97
C HIS A 311 -6.10 9.35 2.72
N SER A 312 -6.12 9.35 4.06
CA SER A 312 -7.32 8.91 4.82
C SER A 312 -8.36 10.03 4.85
N ILE A 313 -9.18 10.09 3.79
CA ILE A 313 -10.27 11.05 3.63
C ILE A 313 -11.58 10.34 3.26
N LEU A 314 -12.69 10.79 3.86
CA LEU A 314 -14.03 10.23 3.64
C LEU A 314 -14.53 10.42 2.20
N ASN A 315 -14.16 11.53 1.56
CA ASN A 315 -14.60 11.89 0.22
C ASN A 315 -13.47 11.71 -0.78
N ARG A 316 -13.19 10.45 -1.10
CA ARG A 316 -12.30 10.05 -2.20
C ARG A 316 -12.96 10.43 -3.54
N ILE A 317 -12.26 11.20 -4.37
CA ILE A 317 -12.72 11.68 -5.68
C ILE A 317 -11.62 11.38 -6.71
N ILE A 318 -12.02 10.87 -7.88
CA ILE A 318 -11.12 10.48 -8.97
C ILE A 318 -11.38 11.31 -10.25
N MET A 319 -10.36 11.40 -11.11
CA MET A 319 -10.44 11.87 -12.49
C MET A 319 -10.18 10.69 -13.45
N PRO A 320 -11.21 9.91 -13.88
CA PRO A 320 -11.01 8.61 -14.54
C PRO A 320 -10.25 8.62 -15.87
N GLU A 321 -10.07 9.79 -16.47
CA GLU A 321 -9.35 10.00 -17.73
C GLU A 321 -8.00 10.74 -17.55
N SER A 322 -7.58 11.07 -16.32
CA SER A 322 -6.26 11.67 -16.03
C SER A 322 -5.30 10.65 -15.42
N ILE A 323 -4.21 10.33 -16.12
CA ILE A 323 -3.19 9.37 -15.65
C ILE A 323 -1.74 9.82 -15.92
N GLU A 324 -1.53 10.75 -16.84
CA GLU A 324 -0.17 11.10 -17.34
C GLU A 324 0.80 11.54 -16.25
N LYS A 325 0.35 12.30 -15.24
CA LYS A 325 1.17 12.74 -14.10
C LYS A 325 1.79 11.57 -13.33
N HIS A 326 1.02 10.50 -13.13
CA HIS A 326 1.53 9.27 -12.53
C HIS A 326 2.40 8.50 -13.52
N GLY A 327 1.91 8.35 -14.76
CA GLY A 327 2.56 7.64 -15.86
C GLY A 327 4.01 8.03 -16.11
N VAL A 328 4.35 9.32 -15.99
CA VAL A 328 5.75 9.82 -16.08
C VAL A 328 6.72 9.01 -15.20
N ASN A 329 6.28 8.53 -14.04
CA ASN A 329 7.14 7.82 -13.08
C ASN A 329 7.26 6.31 -13.37
N TRP A 330 6.33 5.76 -14.15
CA TRP A 330 6.26 4.34 -14.52
C TRP A 330 7.02 4.03 -15.81
N LYS A 331 7.38 5.07 -16.58
CA LYS A 331 8.25 4.93 -17.76
C LYS A 331 9.61 4.37 -17.36
N ASP A 332 10.22 3.66 -18.31
CA ASP A 332 11.56 3.09 -18.17
C ASP A 332 11.73 2.07 -17.02
N VAL A 333 10.63 1.52 -16.49
CA VAL A 333 10.61 0.40 -15.54
C VAL A 333 10.59 -0.93 -16.30
N ASP A 334 11.34 -1.94 -15.85
CA ASP A 334 11.48 -3.22 -16.54
C ASP A 334 10.40 -4.24 -16.12
N TYR A 335 9.91 -4.16 -14.88
CA TYR A 335 8.77 -4.95 -14.39
C TYR A 335 7.76 -4.05 -13.68
N LEU A 336 6.55 -3.91 -14.24
CA LEU A 336 5.46 -3.10 -13.66
C LEU A 336 4.35 -4.00 -13.12
N ILE A 337 4.02 -3.88 -11.83
CA ILE A 337 2.99 -4.66 -11.16
C ILE A 337 1.88 -3.72 -10.69
N PHE A 338 0.76 -3.68 -11.42
CA PHE A 338 -0.37 -2.81 -11.09
C PHE A 338 -1.41 -3.52 -10.20
N ASN A 339 -2.03 -2.77 -9.30
CA ASN A 339 -3.31 -3.16 -8.69
C ASN A 339 -4.21 -1.92 -8.53
N THR A 340 -5.51 -2.12 -8.30
CA THR A 340 -6.38 -1.16 -7.61
C THR A 340 -7.70 -1.83 -7.25
N TYR A 341 -8.06 -1.86 -5.96
CA TYR A 341 -9.33 -2.44 -5.53
C TYR A 341 -9.88 -1.88 -4.22
N ILE A 342 -9.08 -1.80 -3.14
CA ILE A 342 -9.67 -1.77 -1.79
C ILE A 342 -10.57 -0.55 -1.55
N TRP A 343 -10.14 0.64 -1.96
CA TRP A 343 -10.89 1.88 -1.72
C TRP A 343 -12.12 2.06 -2.61
N TRP A 344 -12.26 1.27 -3.68
CA TRP A 344 -13.49 1.21 -4.46
C TRP A 344 -14.64 0.64 -3.63
N MET A 345 -14.33 -0.12 -2.58
CA MET A 345 -15.29 -0.76 -1.70
C MET A 345 -15.83 0.14 -0.58
N ASN A 346 -15.18 1.29 -0.30
CA ASN A 346 -15.60 2.23 0.75
C ASN A 346 -17.01 2.80 0.54
N THR A 347 -17.46 2.94 -0.71
CA THR A 347 -18.77 3.50 -1.07
C THR A 347 -19.45 2.69 -2.19
N PHE A 348 -20.78 2.77 -2.28
CA PHE A 348 -21.56 2.05 -3.32
C PHE A 348 -21.35 2.64 -4.73
N SER A 349 -21.29 3.96 -4.80
CA SER A 349 -20.93 4.79 -5.95
C SER A 349 -19.49 5.29 -5.82
N MET A 350 -18.91 5.76 -6.93
CA MET A 350 -17.61 6.44 -6.97
C MET A 350 -17.83 7.91 -7.33
N LYS A 351 -17.14 8.81 -6.62
CA LYS A 351 -17.20 10.25 -6.90
C LYS A 351 -16.22 10.58 -8.03
N VAL A 352 -16.74 11.06 -9.15
CA VAL A 352 -15.98 11.41 -10.36
C VAL A 352 -16.02 12.93 -10.55
N LEU A 353 -14.85 13.57 -10.60
CA LEU A 353 -14.75 15.01 -10.78
C LEU A 353 -15.24 15.44 -12.17
N ARG A 354 -15.94 16.59 -12.25
CA ARG A 354 -16.44 17.15 -13.53
C ARG A 354 -15.39 17.94 -14.33
N GLY A 355 -14.37 18.46 -13.64
CA GLY A 355 -13.27 19.25 -14.22
C GLY A 355 -11.91 18.72 -13.78
N SER A 356 -10.94 19.61 -13.56
CA SER A 356 -9.60 19.24 -13.08
C SER A 356 -9.30 19.73 -11.66
N PHE A 357 -8.53 18.94 -10.89
CA PHE A 357 -7.99 19.36 -9.59
C PHE A 357 -7.02 20.55 -9.74
N ASP A 358 -6.24 20.62 -10.82
CA ASP A 358 -5.32 21.75 -11.10
C ASP A 358 -6.07 23.09 -11.27
N GLU A 359 -7.30 23.01 -11.78
CA GLU A 359 -8.19 24.16 -12.00
C GLU A 359 -9.00 24.52 -10.74
N GLY A 360 -8.81 23.79 -9.64
CA GLY A 360 -9.57 23.97 -8.40
C GLY A 360 -11.02 23.50 -8.49
N SER A 361 -11.33 22.58 -9.42
CA SER A 361 -12.69 22.02 -9.54
C SER A 361 -13.05 21.21 -8.30
N THR A 362 -14.30 21.37 -7.83
CA THR A 362 -14.82 20.65 -6.65
C THR A 362 -16.13 19.90 -6.89
N GLU A 363 -16.82 20.17 -8.01
CA GLU A 363 -18.03 19.45 -8.38
C GLU A 363 -17.70 18.03 -8.88
N TYR A 364 -18.44 17.06 -8.37
CA TYR A 364 -18.34 15.65 -8.77
C TYR A 364 -19.74 15.05 -9.00
N ASP A 365 -19.78 14.02 -9.84
CA ASP A 365 -20.94 13.15 -10.01
C ASP A 365 -20.71 11.81 -9.30
N GLU A 366 -21.78 11.19 -8.80
CA GLU A 366 -21.72 9.83 -8.28
C GLU A 366 -22.02 8.82 -9.40
N VAL A 367 -20.99 8.06 -9.77
CA VAL A 367 -21.02 7.08 -10.86
C VAL A 367 -21.05 5.66 -10.28
N PRO A 368 -21.85 4.71 -10.82
CA PRO A 368 -21.85 3.33 -10.35
C PRO A 368 -20.44 2.71 -10.39
N ARG A 369 -20.02 2.06 -9.30
CA ARG A 369 -18.64 1.57 -9.11
C ARG A 369 -18.05 0.82 -10.33
N PRO A 370 -18.73 -0.16 -10.96
CA PRO A 370 -18.17 -0.85 -12.13
C PRO A 370 -18.00 0.04 -13.36
N ILE A 371 -18.84 1.07 -13.53
CA ILE A 371 -18.74 2.01 -14.66
C ILE A 371 -17.53 2.93 -14.48
N ALA A 372 -17.33 3.44 -13.25
CA ALA A 372 -16.14 4.23 -12.93
C ALA A 372 -14.85 3.40 -13.03
N TYR A 373 -14.88 2.14 -12.55
CA TYR A 373 -13.75 1.21 -12.67
C TYR A 373 -13.41 0.92 -14.13
N GLY A 374 -14.43 0.65 -14.96
CA GLY A 374 -14.26 0.46 -16.40
C GLY A 374 -13.61 1.66 -17.10
N ARG A 375 -13.95 2.90 -16.71
CA ARG A 375 -13.28 4.11 -17.24
C ARG A 375 -11.80 4.13 -16.87
N VAL A 376 -11.48 3.97 -15.58
CA VAL A 376 -10.09 3.95 -15.07
C VAL A 376 -9.23 2.88 -15.74
N ILE A 377 -9.70 1.63 -15.79
CA ILE A 377 -8.93 0.54 -16.38
C ILE A 377 -8.74 0.73 -17.90
N ASN A 378 -9.70 1.33 -18.62
CA ASN A 378 -9.54 1.71 -20.03
C ASN A 378 -8.58 2.90 -20.25
N THR A 379 -8.45 3.81 -19.29
CA THR A 379 -7.46 4.89 -19.34
C THR A 379 -6.06 4.33 -19.09
N TRP A 380 -5.91 3.47 -18.08
CA TRP A 380 -4.67 2.75 -17.79
C TRP A 380 -4.23 1.87 -18.97
N SER A 381 -5.12 1.09 -19.58
CA SER A 381 -4.77 0.19 -20.69
C SER A 381 -4.25 0.94 -21.92
N LYS A 382 -4.87 2.08 -22.28
CA LYS A 382 -4.38 2.97 -23.33
C LYS A 382 -3.00 3.53 -23.00
N TRP A 383 -2.81 4.01 -21.76
CA TRP A 383 -1.51 4.53 -21.34
C TRP A 383 -0.41 3.48 -21.48
N ILE A 384 -0.68 2.22 -21.09
CA ILE A 384 0.26 1.11 -21.28
C ILE A 384 0.53 0.86 -22.77
N ASP A 385 -0.51 0.71 -23.60
CA ASP A 385 -0.40 0.46 -25.04
C ASP A 385 0.35 1.57 -25.81
N ASP A 386 0.30 2.81 -25.31
CA ASP A 386 0.93 3.98 -25.95
C ASP A 386 2.34 4.29 -25.42
N ASN A 387 2.74 3.76 -24.25
CA ASN A 387 4.00 4.13 -23.57
C ASN A 387 4.97 2.96 -23.26
N ILE A 388 4.55 1.70 -23.38
CA ILE A 388 5.35 0.54 -22.95
C ILE A 388 5.85 -0.28 -24.14
N ASP A 389 7.16 -0.51 -24.20
CA ASP A 389 7.79 -1.47 -25.13
C ASP A 389 7.79 -2.89 -24.50
N PRO A 390 7.04 -3.86 -25.04
CA PRO A 390 6.96 -5.21 -24.49
C PRO A 390 8.26 -6.03 -24.65
N ASN A 391 9.22 -5.57 -25.46
CA ASN A 391 10.55 -6.18 -25.55
C ASN A 391 11.40 -5.87 -24.32
N ARG A 392 11.19 -4.71 -23.69
CA ARG A 392 11.90 -4.27 -22.50
C ARG A 392 11.12 -4.56 -21.22
N THR A 393 9.87 -4.10 -21.17
CA THR A 393 9.07 -4.06 -19.95
C THR A 393 8.06 -5.21 -19.92
N LYS A 394 7.92 -5.86 -18.76
CA LYS A 394 6.86 -6.84 -18.50
C LYS A 394 5.82 -6.22 -17.57
N VAL A 395 4.55 -6.31 -17.96
CA VAL A 395 3.43 -5.73 -17.23
C VAL A 395 2.62 -6.84 -16.57
N PHE A 396 2.30 -6.65 -15.31
CA PHE A 396 1.47 -7.51 -14.49
C PHE A 396 0.30 -6.70 -13.93
N PHE A 397 -0.85 -7.35 -13.76
CA PHE A 397 -1.98 -6.79 -13.05
C PHE A 397 -2.46 -7.78 -11.99
N SER A 398 -2.26 -7.45 -10.72
CA SER A 398 -2.74 -8.24 -9.58
C SER A 398 -4.26 -8.06 -9.44
N SER A 399 -4.98 -9.18 -9.40
CA SER A 399 -6.44 -9.17 -9.24
C SER A 399 -6.87 -8.73 -7.83
N THR A 400 -8.17 -8.66 -7.58
CA THR A 400 -8.73 -8.08 -6.34
C THR A 400 -8.33 -8.88 -5.10
N SER A 401 -7.61 -8.25 -4.16
CA SER A 401 -7.39 -8.79 -2.81
C SER A 401 -8.72 -8.76 -2.02
N PRO A 402 -9.19 -9.88 -1.43
CA PRO A 402 -10.44 -9.93 -0.69
C PRO A 402 -10.34 -9.31 0.71
N LEU A 403 -11.49 -9.24 1.39
CA LEU A 403 -11.63 -8.85 2.79
C LEU A 403 -12.30 -9.97 3.59
N HIS A 404 -12.03 -10.07 4.89
CA HIS A 404 -12.66 -11.06 5.77
C HIS A 404 -13.37 -10.40 6.96
N ILE A 405 -14.34 -9.53 6.67
CA ILE A 405 -15.02 -8.69 7.68
C ILE A 405 -16.26 -9.29 8.34
N LYS A 406 -16.76 -10.45 7.90
CA LYS A 406 -17.95 -11.13 8.43
C LYS A 406 -17.72 -12.64 8.47
N SER A 407 -17.70 -13.25 9.66
CA SER A 407 -17.32 -14.66 9.82
C SER A 407 -18.42 -15.65 9.48
N GLU A 408 -19.67 -15.17 9.40
CA GLU A 408 -20.82 -15.90 8.85
C GLU A 408 -20.58 -16.34 7.39
N ASN A 409 -19.80 -15.56 6.62
CA ASN A 409 -19.49 -15.82 5.21
C ASN A 409 -18.75 -17.16 4.99
N TRP A 410 -18.07 -17.69 6.02
CA TRP A 410 -17.43 -19.01 6.01
C TRP A 410 -18.03 -19.94 7.09
N ASN A 411 -19.31 -19.76 7.40
CA ASN A 411 -20.09 -20.57 8.35
C ASN A 411 -19.58 -20.53 9.81
N ASN A 412 -18.92 -19.45 10.25
CA ASN A 412 -18.51 -19.25 11.65
C ASN A 412 -19.27 -18.07 12.33
N PRO A 413 -20.51 -18.27 12.79
CA PRO A 413 -21.30 -17.21 13.43
C PRO A 413 -20.78 -16.77 14.81
N ASP A 414 -19.95 -17.57 15.48
CA ASP A 414 -19.32 -17.24 16.77
C ASP A 414 -17.93 -16.58 16.62
N GLY A 415 -17.50 -16.39 15.37
CA GLY A 415 -16.31 -15.64 14.98
C GLY A 415 -16.42 -14.14 15.29
N ILE A 416 -15.33 -13.40 15.06
CA ILE A 416 -15.34 -11.92 15.13
C ILE A 416 -14.49 -11.43 13.96
N LYS A 417 -15.15 -11.11 12.84
CA LYS A 417 -14.45 -10.81 11.57
C LYS A 417 -13.42 -11.92 11.28
N CYS A 418 -12.22 -11.58 10.83
CA CYS A 418 -11.06 -12.49 10.69
C CYS A 418 -10.35 -12.83 12.01
N ALA A 419 -10.65 -12.17 13.13
CA ALA A 419 -9.69 -12.06 14.25
C ALA A 419 -9.49 -13.33 15.09
N LYS A 420 -10.38 -14.31 14.98
CA LYS A 420 -10.27 -15.62 15.65
C LYS A 420 -9.85 -16.74 14.69
N GLU A 421 -9.55 -16.42 13.44
CA GLU A 421 -9.28 -17.41 12.39
C GLU A 421 -7.79 -17.75 12.36
N ILE A 422 -7.44 -19.00 12.67
CA ILE A 422 -6.04 -19.48 12.74
C ILE A 422 -5.70 -20.54 11.67
N THR A 423 -6.66 -20.82 10.79
CA THR A 423 -6.54 -21.75 9.66
C THR A 423 -7.35 -21.24 8.47
N PRO A 424 -6.96 -21.58 7.23
CA PRO A 424 -7.71 -21.20 6.03
C PRO A 424 -9.06 -21.93 5.94
N VAL A 425 -9.89 -21.55 4.96
CA VAL A 425 -11.07 -22.29 4.54
C VAL A 425 -10.62 -23.55 3.80
N LEU A 426 -10.64 -24.69 4.51
CA LEU A 426 -10.29 -26.00 3.93
C LEU A 426 -11.51 -26.75 3.35
N ASN A 427 -12.72 -26.43 3.80
CA ASN A 427 -13.93 -27.10 3.35
C ASN A 427 -14.62 -26.31 2.22
N MET A 428 -14.39 -26.75 0.98
CA MET A 428 -14.98 -26.15 -0.24
C MET A 428 -16.36 -26.71 -0.63
N SER A 429 -17.03 -27.44 0.27
CA SER A 429 -18.35 -28.03 0.00
C SER A 429 -19.47 -27.01 -0.20
N THR A 430 -19.27 -25.76 0.24
CA THR A 430 -20.17 -24.62 0.01
C THR A 430 -19.42 -23.53 -0.76
N PRO A 431 -20.05 -22.85 -1.74
CA PRO A 431 -19.48 -21.67 -2.36
C PRO A 431 -19.14 -20.62 -1.30
N LEU A 432 -17.90 -20.14 -1.31
CA LEU A 432 -17.44 -19.08 -0.44
C LEU A 432 -17.72 -17.72 -1.09
N ASP A 433 -18.38 -16.82 -0.36
CA ASP A 433 -18.56 -15.42 -0.76
C ASP A 433 -18.23 -14.52 0.42
N VAL A 434 -17.07 -13.86 0.34
CA VAL A 434 -16.60 -12.90 1.36
C VAL A 434 -16.96 -11.45 1.03
N GLY A 435 -17.79 -11.21 0.01
CA GLY A 435 -18.22 -9.88 -0.43
C GLY A 435 -17.32 -9.24 -1.51
N THR A 436 -16.48 -10.02 -2.18
CA THR A 436 -15.61 -9.54 -3.26
C THR A 436 -16.43 -9.10 -4.48
N ASP A 437 -16.23 -7.86 -4.96
CA ASP A 437 -16.97 -7.35 -6.12
C ASP A 437 -16.41 -7.93 -7.43
N ARG A 438 -16.83 -9.17 -7.75
CA ARG A 438 -16.39 -9.91 -8.94
C ARG A 438 -16.66 -9.18 -10.28
N ARG A 439 -17.48 -8.12 -10.29
CA ARG A 439 -17.66 -7.28 -11.49
C ARG A 439 -16.38 -6.52 -11.85
N LEU A 440 -15.65 -6.03 -10.84
CA LEU A 440 -14.39 -5.29 -11.02
C LEU A 440 -13.28 -6.24 -11.49
N PHE A 441 -13.23 -7.44 -10.91
CA PHE A 441 -12.37 -8.54 -11.37
C PHE A 441 -12.57 -8.83 -12.88
N THR A 442 -13.82 -9.03 -13.31
CA THR A 442 -14.15 -9.33 -14.71
C THR A 442 -13.79 -8.17 -15.65
N ILE A 443 -13.98 -6.93 -15.22
CA ILE A 443 -13.56 -5.74 -16.00
C ILE A 443 -12.04 -5.73 -16.18
N ALA A 444 -11.27 -5.91 -15.10
CA ALA A 444 -9.81 -5.92 -15.18
C ALA A 444 -9.30 -7.05 -16.08
N ASN A 445 -9.77 -8.28 -15.87
CA ASN A 445 -9.42 -9.44 -16.69
C ASN A 445 -9.72 -9.19 -18.18
N ASN A 446 -10.94 -8.76 -18.51
CA ASN A 446 -11.35 -8.58 -19.90
C ASN A 446 -10.57 -7.46 -20.61
N VAL A 447 -10.24 -6.37 -19.91
CA VAL A 447 -9.40 -5.31 -20.49
C VAL A 447 -7.98 -5.81 -20.71
N THR A 448 -7.34 -6.45 -19.72
CA THR A 448 -5.96 -6.96 -19.85
C THR A 448 -5.80 -7.99 -20.97
N GLN A 449 -6.82 -8.82 -21.23
CA GLN A 449 -6.84 -9.77 -22.35
C GLN A 449 -6.99 -9.11 -23.73
N SER A 450 -7.39 -7.84 -23.79
CA SER A 450 -7.68 -7.10 -25.03
C SER A 450 -6.61 -6.08 -25.44
N MET A 451 -5.55 -5.93 -24.63
CA MET A 451 -4.47 -4.97 -24.84
C MET A 451 -3.49 -5.40 -25.94
N LYS A 452 -2.79 -4.44 -26.56
CA LYS A 452 -1.72 -4.73 -27.52
C LYS A 452 -0.44 -5.15 -26.81
N VAL A 453 -0.12 -4.49 -25.69
CA VAL A 453 0.98 -4.86 -24.80
C VAL A 453 0.53 -6.05 -23.95
N PRO A 454 1.22 -7.20 -23.97
CA PRO A 454 0.84 -8.35 -23.16
C PRO A 454 0.90 -8.05 -21.67
N VAL A 455 -0.18 -8.32 -20.95
CA VAL A 455 -0.27 -8.20 -19.49
C VAL A 455 -0.48 -9.56 -18.85
N TYR A 456 0.37 -9.93 -17.90
CA TYR A 456 0.14 -11.09 -17.06
C TYR A 456 -0.87 -10.75 -15.96
N PHE A 457 -2.10 -11.25 -16.11
CA PHE A 457 -3.14 -11.11 -15.09
C PHE A 457 -2.87 -12.11 -13.95
N ILE A 458 -2.49 -11.60 -12.78
CA ILE A 458 -2.12 -12.40 -11.60
C ILE A 458 -3.40 -12.63 -10.78
N ASN A 459 -4.08 -13.74 -11.07
CA ASN A 459 -5.39 -14.10 -10.51
C ASN A 459 -5.28 -14.65 -9.07
N ILE A 460 -5.04 -13.75 -8.12
CA ILE A 460 -4.88 -14.07 -6.70
C ILE A 460 -6.21 -14.14 -5.93
N THR A 461 -7.33 -13.75 -6.53
CA THR A 461 -8.57 -13.47 -5.78
C THR A 461 -9.12 -14.71 -5.07
N SER A 462 -9.47 -15.77 -5.82
CA SER A 462 -10.16 -16.93 -5.23
C SER A 462 -9.27 -17.71 -4.25
N LEU A 463 -7.96 -17.82 -4.52
CA LEU A 463 -7.02 -18.44 -3.58
C LEU A 463 -6.84 -17.60 -2.30
N SER A 464 -6.92 -16.26 -2.40
CA SER A 464 -6.82 -15.36 -1.24
C SER A 464 -8.10 -15.37 -0.39
N GLU A 465 -9.27 -15.63 -0.98
CA GLU A 465 -10.54 -15.77 -0.22
C GLU A 465 -10.50 -16.97 0.72
N LEU A 466 -9.64 -17.96 0.47
CA LEU A 466 -9.45 -19.09 1.40
C LEU A 466 -8.66 -18.68 2.65
N ARG A 467 -7.91 -17.56 2.62
CA ARG A 467 -6.90 -17.21 3.62
C ARG A 467 -7.41 -16.29 4.73
N LYS A 468 -8.62 -16.57 5.25
CA LYS A 468 -9.22 -15.87 6.40
C LYS A 468 -8.29 -15.74 7.63
N ASP A 469 -7.28 -16.61 7.73
CA ASP A 469 -6.24 -16.67 8.77
C ASP A 469 -5.09 -15.67 8.60
N ALA A 470 -4.79 -15.22 7.39
CA ALA A 470 -3.53 -14.51 7.08
C ALA A 470 -3.57 -12.99 7.34
N HIS A 471 -4.71 -12.44 7.76
CA HIS A 471 -4.87 -11.01 8.01
C HIS A 471 -4.11 -10.51 9.23
N THR A 472 -3.78 -9.22 9.24
CA THR A 472 -3.11 -8.55 10.37
C THR A 472 -3.98 -8.49 11.63
N SER A 473 -5.31 -8.49 11.49
CA SER A 473 -6.25 -8.50 12.61
C SER A 473 -5.96 -7.30 13.54
N VAL A 474 -5.83 -7.52 14.85
CA VAL A 474 -5.44 -6.51 15.84
C VAL A 474 -3.92 -6.37 16.02
N TYR A 475 -3.14 -7.16 15.30
CA TYR A 475 -1.68 -7.22 15.41
C TYR A 475 -1.02 -6.25 14.42
N THR A 476 -1.45 -4.99 14.47
CA THR A 476 -1.07 -3.93 13.52
C THR A 476 -1.06 -2.54 14.16
N ILE A 477 -0.81 -1.52 13.34
CA ILE A 477 -0.86 -0.10 13.71
C ILE A 477 -2.18 0.56 13.26
N ARG A 478 -2.66 1.52 14.06
CA ARG A 478 -3.71 2.47 13.67
C ARG A 478 -3.14 3.88 13.81
N GLN A 479 -3.28 4.71 12.77
CA GLN A 479 -2.75 6.10 12.75
C GLN A 479 -1.26 6.21 13.14
N GLY A 480 -0.43 5.27 12.67
CA GLY A 480 1.02 5.27 12.93
C GLY A 480 1.44 4.78 14.33
N LYS A 481 0.52 4.21 15.14
CA LYS A 481 0.82 3.68 16.47
C LYS A 481 0.31 2.25 16.63
N MET A 482 1.03 1.44 17.39
CA MET A 482 0.57 0.12 17.82
C MET A 482 -0.76 0.21 18.58
N LEU A 483 -1.67 -0.73 18.31
CA LEU A 483 -2.86 -0.91 19.12
C LEU A 483 -2.49 -1.30 20.56
N THR A 484 -3.15 -0.70 21.55
CA THR A 484 -2.93 -1.04 22.96
C THR A 484 -3.55 -2.40 23.32
N PRO A 485 -3.16 -3.06 24.43
CA PRO A 485 -3.77 -4.32 24.84
C PRO A 485 -5.30 -4.26 24.97
N GLU A 486 -5.84 -3.11 25.41
CA GLU A 486 -7.29 -2.87 25.51
C GLU A 486 -7.95 -2.78 24.12
N GLN A 487 -7.26 -2.23 23.12
CA GLN A 487 -7.73 -2.18 21.75
C GLN A 487 -7.62 -3.54 21.05
N GLN A 488 -6.54 -4.28 21.30
CA GLN A 488 -6.38 -5.65 20.81
C GLN A 488 -7.43 -6.61 21.40
N ALA A 489 -7.89 -6.35 22.63
CA ALA A 489 -8.99 -7.10 23.25
C ALA A 489 -10.38 -6.84 22.63
N ASP A 490 -10.54 -5.82 21.78
CA ASP A 490 -11.77 -5.56 21.01
C ASP A 490 -11.55 -5.65 19.48
N PRO A 491 -11.40 -6.88 18.93
CA PRO A 491 -11.30 -7.09 17.50
C PRO A 491 -12.54 -6.65 16.72
N THR A 492 -13.71 -6.50 17.36
CA THR A 492 -14.93 -6.00 16.69
C THR A 492 -14.70 -4.59 16.15
N THR A 493 -14.08 -3.73 16.97
CA THR A 493 -13.77 -2.34 16.59
C THR A 493 -12.42 -2.20 15.88
N TYR A 494 -11.42 -3.00 16.26
CA TYR A 494 -10.02 -2.74 15.90
C TYR A 494 -9.37 -3.73 14.92
N ALA A 495 -9.98 -4.88 14.60
CA ALA A 495 -9.37 -5.83 13.67
C ALA A 495 -9.37 -5.30 12.23
N ASP A 496 -8.17 -5.23 11.66
CA ASP A 496 -7.92 -5.06 10.23
C ASP A 496 -8.04 -6.42 9.53
N CYS A 497 -9.09 -6.57 8.73
CA CYS A 497 -9.33 -7.74 7.89
C CYS A 497 -9.23 -7.38 6.40
N ILE A 498 -8.24 -6.54 6.10
CA ILE A 498 -7.87 -6.05 4.76
C ILE A 498 -6.40 -6.41 4.50
N HIS A 499 -5.49 -5.93 5.35
CA HIS A 499 -4.05 -6.12 5.19
C HIS A 499 -3.60 -7.50 5.70
N TRP A 500 -2.41 -7.93 5.29
CA TRP A 500 -1.89 -9.28 5.48
C TRP A 500 -0.59 -9.26 6.28
N CYS A 501 -0.48 -10.22 7.21
CA CYS A 501 0.77 -10.47 7.92
C CYS A 501 1.90 -10.85 6.95
N LEU A 502 3.13 -10.45 7.27
CA LEU A 502 4.34 -10.84 6.55
C LEU A 502 5.35 -11.50 7.51
N PRO A 503 5.89 -12.69 7.21
CA PRO A 503 5.60 -13.54 6.04
C PRO A 503 4.14 -14.05 6.04
N GLY A 504 3.60 -14.37 4.87
CA GLY A 504 2.20 -14.75 4.70
C GLY A 504 1.72 -14.73 3.24
N LEU A 505 0.42 -14.53 3.04
CA LEU A 505 -0.24 -14.63 1.73
C LEU A 505 0.42 -13.82 0.58
N PRO A 506 0.89 -12.58 0.77
CA PRO A 506 1.54 -11.83 -0.32
C PRO A 506 2.84 -12.48 -0.83
N ASP A 507 3.47 -13.35 -0.05
CA ASP A 507 4.65 -14.11 -0.48
C ASP A 507 4.28 -15.05 -1.64
N THR A 508 3.13 -15.74 -1.55
CA THR A 508 2.61 -16.55 -2.65
C THR A 508 2.19 -15.72 -3.87
N TRP A 509 1.69 -14.49 -3.68
CA TRP A 509 1.46 -13.59 -4.81
C TRP A 509 2.77 -13.27 -5.54
N ASN A 510 3.87 -13.16 -4.79
CA ASN A 510 5.22 -12.96 -5.31
C ASN A 510 5.86 -14.25 -5.84
N GLU A 511 5.48 -15.45 -5.39
CA GLU A 511 5.84 -16.72 -6.04
C GLU A 511 5.31 -16.78 -7.48
N PHE A 512 4.10 -16.26 -7.76
CA PHE A 512 3.59 -16.16 -9.13
C PHE A 512 4.39 -15.17 -9.99
N LEU A 513 4.77 -14.02 -9.44
CA LEU A 513 5.64 -13.06 -10.12
C LEU A 513 7.03 -13.67 -10.40
N TYR A 514 7.66 -14.27 -9.37
CA TYR A 514 8.91 -15.01 -9.48
C TYR A 514 8.84 -16.04 -10.60
N THR A 515 7.84 -16.93 -10.58
CA THR A 515 7.60 -17.94 -11.63
C THR A 515 7.60 -17.31 -13.02
N ARG A 516 6.78 -16.27 -13.24
CA ARG A 516 6.67 -15.62 -14.56
C ARG A 516 7.92 -14.82 -14.96
N ILE A 517 8.71 -14.32 -14.00
CA ILE A 517 9.99 -13.63 -14.24
C ILE A 517 11.09 -14.63 -14.61
N ILE A 518 11.20 -15.77 -13.92
CA ILE A 518 12.27 -16.76 -14.17
C ILE A 518 11.98 -17.64 -15.40
N SER A 519 10.72 -17.88 -15.75
CA SER A 519 10.32 -18.63 -16.95
C SER A 519 10.68 -17.92 -18.27
N GLN A 520 11.01 -16.63 -18.23
CA GLN A 520 11.43 -15.88 -19.42
C GLN A 520 12.94 -16.03 -19.61
N SER A 521 13.35 -16.59 -20.75
CA SER A 521 14.76 -16.80 -21.11
C SER A 521 15.47 -15.47 -21.38
#